data_AF-A0A2P7YDY5-F1
#
_entry.id   AF-A0A2P7YDY5-F1
#
_cell.length_a   1.000
_cell.length_b   1.000
_cell.length_c   1.000
_cell.angle_alpha   90.00
_cell.angle_beta   90.00
_cell.angle_gamma   90.00
#
_symmetry.space_group_name_H-M   'P 1'
#
loop_
_entity.id
_entity.type
_entity.pdbx_description
1 polymer ?
#
loop_
_entity_poly.entity_id
_entity_poly.type
_entity_poly.pdbx_seq_one_letter_code
_entity_poly.pdbx_strand_id
1 'polypeptide(L)'
;MKEIDADRIASYGLRHSAPSTQYQQDQHLRGYYAFIFAINDKSPDLSDEATNSLAFPANTNKLLINLRNFILFVFKRVKVRTDITNPGESGNMRYATLLGYRKSLLFWVPRMYQDLGLKPPSSKVIFQALAETMRYVQRTYGTPNQKINRSGLGLIEFRQLLECKINGMIKMNAMRKNQRDRKVKGKQERREVRQRLGGREAIQVS
;
A
#
# COMPACT_ATOMS: atom_id res chain seq x y z
N MET A 1 20.70 25.64 -32.84
CA MET A 1 19.74 24.73 -33.50
C MET A 1 20.03 23.27 -33.16
N LYS A 2 21.23 22.73 -33.43
CA LYS A 2 21.56 21.30 -33.11
C LYS A 2 21.31 20.90 -31.65
N GLU A 3 21.62 21.80 -30.69
CA GLU A 3 21.37 21.58 -29.26
C GLU A 3 19.88 21.55 -28.91
N ILE A 4 19.09 22.48 -29.48
CA ILE A 4 17.63 22.52 -29.32
C ILE A 4 16.99 21.26 -29.92
N ASP A 5 17.48 20.77 -31.05
CA ASP A 5 16.98 19.52 -31.65
C ASP A 5 17.31 18.30 -30.79
N ALA A 6 18.50 18.26 -30.17
CA ALA A 6 18.88 17.21 -29.23
C ALA A 6 17.99 17.22 -27.98
N ASP A 7 17.75 18.39 -27.39
CA ASP A 7 16.85 18.54 -26.23
C ASP A 7 15.40 18.22 -26.59
N ARG A 8 14.95 18.57 -27.80
CA ARG A 8 13.63 18.18 -28.31
C ARG A 8 13.50 16.66 -28.41
N ILE A 9 14.54 15.97 -28.87
CA ILE A 9 14.54 14.50 -28.95
C ILE A 9 14.61 13.89 -27.55
N ALA A 10 15.46 14.42 -26.66
CA ALA A 10 15.63 13.91 -25.30
C ALA A 10 14.41 14.14 -24.40
N SER A 11 13.67 15.23 -24.63
CA SER A 11 12.43 15.53 -23.91
C SER A 11 11.23 14.71 -24.42
N TYR A 12 11.32 14.11 -25.61
CA TYR A 12 10.26 13.25 -26.13
C TYR A 12 10.02 12.07 -25.19
N GLY A 13 8.77 11.93 -24.76
CA GLY A 13 8.37 10.85 -23.87
C GLY A 13 8.69 11.06 -22.39
N LEU A 14 9.28 12.19 -22.00
CA LEU A 14 9.52 12.53 -20.59
C LEU A 14 8.18 12.62 -19.84
N ARG A 15 8.08 11.90 -18.72
CA ARG A 15 6.87 11.86 -17.89
C ARG A 15 7.06 12.76 -16.67
N HIS A 16 6.17 13.75 -16.51
CA HIS A 16 6.21 14.67 -15.37
C HIS A 16 5.78 14.03 -14.04
N SER A 17 5.11 12.87 -14.08
CA SER A 17 4.59 12.21 -12.89
C SER A 17 5.71 11.58 -12.06
N ALA A 18 5.50 11.43 -10.74
CA ALA A 18 6.47 10.78 -9.86
C ALA A 18 6.77 9.32 -10.30
N PRO A 19 7.98 8.77 -10.04
CA PRO A 19 8.36 7.43 -10.47
C PRO A 19 7.38 6.33 -10.05
N SER A 20 6.80 6.42 -8.86
CA SER A 20 5.77 5.47 -8.39
C SER A 20 4.49 5.50 -9.24
N THR A 21 4.10 6.68 -9.72
CA THR A 21 2.96 6.85 -10.61
C THR A 21 3.27 6.30 -12.00
N GLN A 22 4.48 6.54 -12.51
CA GLN A 22 4.93 5.98 -13.79
C GLN A 22 4.94 4.45 -13.75
N TYR A 23 5.50 3.87 -12.68
CA TYR A 23 5.49 2.43 -12.46
C TYR A 23 4.07 1.85 -12.43
N GLN A 24 3.14 2.49 -11.71
CA GLN A 24 1.76 2.05 -11.69
C GLN A 24 1.10 2.13 -13.07
N GLN A 25 1.35 3.21 -13.82
CA GLN A 25 0.85 3.36 -15.19
C GLN A 25 1.39 2.24 -16.10
N ASP A 26 2.69 1.93 -16.01
CA ASP A 26 3.34 0.86 -16.79
C ASP A 26 2.73 -0.51 -16.46
N GLN A 27 2.52 -0.81 -15.18
CA GLN A 27 1.91 -2.06 -14.74
C GLN A 27 0.50 -2.24 -15.27
N HIS A 28 -0.33 -1.19 -15.24
CA HIS A 28 -1.67 -1.24 -15.81
C HIS A 28 -1.65 -1.44 -17.32
N LEU A 29 -0.69 -0.83 -18.03
CA LEU A 29 -0.52 -1.04 -19.48
C LEU A 29 -0.13 -2.49 -19.80
N ARG A 30 0.83 -3.06 -19.07
CA ARG A 30 1.22 -4.48 -19.23
C ARG A 30 0.03 -5.42 -18.98
N GLY A 31 -0.77 -5.13 -17.95
CA GLY A 31 -2.00 -5.88 -17.68
C GLY A 31 -3.02 -5.75 -18.82
N TYR A 32 -3.13 -4.57 -19.43
CA TYR A 32 -3.98 -4.36 -20.59
C TYR A 32 -3.50 -5.15 -21.82
N TYR A 33 -2.20 -5.16 -22.12
CA TYR A 33 -1.65 -5.99 -23.20
C TYR A 33 -1.91 -7.47 -22.98
N ALA A 34 -1.65 -7.98 -21.77
CA ALA A 34 -1.92 -9.38 -21.44
C ALA A 34 -3.40 -9.74 -21.63
N PHE A 35 -4.31 -8.83 -21.26
CA PHE A 35 -5.73 -8.98 -21.54
C PHE A 35 -6.04 -9.03 -23.04
N ILE A 36 -5.45 -8.12 -23.83
CA ILE A 36 -5.64 -8.06 -25.29
C ILE A 36 -5.16 -9.34 -25.96
N PHE A 37 -3.99 -9.85 -25.58
CA PHE A 37 -3.48 -11.12 -26.10
C PHE A 37 -4.40 -12.28 -25.77
N ALA A 38 -4.89 -12.34 -24.53
CA ALA A 38 -5.81 -13.39 -24.10
C ALA A 38 -7.15 -13.40 -24.87
N ILE A 39 -7.72 -12.23 -25.20
CA ILE A 39 -9.01 -12.18 -25.92
C ILE A 39 -8.86 -12.36 -27.45
N ASN A 40 -7.66 -12.19 -27.99
CA ASN A 40 -7.40 -12.34 -29.43
C ASN A 40 -6.66 -13.65 -29.77
N ASP A 41 -6.40 -14.50 -28.77
CA ASP A 41 -5.62 -15.73 -28.89
C ASP A 41 -4.28 -15.52 -29.61
N LYS A 42 -3.54 -14.50 -29.15
CA LYS A 42 -2.23 -14.12 -29.72
C LYS A 42 -1.10 -14.43 -28.75
N SER A 43 0.04 -14.80 -29.31
CA SER A 43 1.29 -14.94 -28.55
C SER A 43 1.76 -13.58 -28.03
N PRO A 44 2.35 -13.51 -26.82
CA PRO A 44 3.03 -12.31 -26.32
C PRO A 44 4.29 -11.94 -27.12
N ASP A 45 4.79 -12.80 -28.02
CA ASP A 45 6.02 -12.58 -28.81
C ASP A 45 5.82 -11.70 -30.05
N LEU A 46 4.76 -10.89 -30.08
CA LEU A 46 4.53 -9.93 -31.16
C LEU A 46 5.52 -8.76 -31.05
N SER A 47 5.87 -8.17 -32.19
CA SER A 47 6.62 -6.90 -32.19
C SER A 47 5.86 -5.83 -31.42
N ASP A 48 6.57 -4.85 -30.87
CA ASP A 48 5.96 -3.74 -30.13
C ASP A 48 4.92 -2.99 -30.98
N GLU A 49 5.20 -2.80 -32.27
CA GLU A 49 4.29 -2.16 -33.22
C GLU A 49 3.02 -2.98 -33.46
N ALA A 50 3.15 -4.30 -33.63
CA ALA A 50 1.99 -5.19 -33.78
C ALA A 50 1.16 -5.26 -32.49
N THR A 51 1.82 -5.29 -31.34
CA THR A 51 1.19 -5.24 -30.02
C THR A 51 0.39 -3.96 -29.83
N ASN A 52 0.99 -2.81 -30.15
CA ASN A 52 0.34 -1.50 -30.05
C ASN A 52 -0.85 -1.39 -31.00
N SER A 53 -0.69 -1.82 -32.26
CA SER A 53 -1.77 -1.81 -33.25
C SER A 53 -2.94 -2.71 -32.87
N LEU A 54 -2.66 -3.85 -32.23
CA LEU A 54 -3.68 -4.76 -31.73
C LEU A 54 -4.43 -4.18 -30.52
N ALA A 55 -3.70 -3.57 -29.59
CA ALA A 55 -4.24 -3.04 -28.34
C ALA A 55 -4.94 -1.68 -28.50
N PHE A 56 -4.50 -0.87 -29.45
CA PHE A 56 -5.00 0.48 -29.74
C PHE A 56 -5.47 0.59 -31.20
N PRO A 57 -6.60 -0.05 -31.54
CA PRO A 57 -7.08 -0.09 -32.92
C PRO A 57 -7.55 1.29 -33.41
N ALA A 58 -7.39 1.57 -34.70
CA ALA A 58 -7.90 2.82 -35.30
C ALA A 58 -9.42 3.02 -35.11
N ASN A 59 -10.18 1.92 -35.03
CA ASN A 59 -11.61 1.97 -34.73
C ASN A 59 -11.85 2.33 -33.24
N THR A 60 -12.36 3.54 -33.00
CA THR A 60 -12.67 4.05 -31.66
C THR A 60 -13.65 3.16 -30.89
N ASN A 61 -14.68 2.60 -31.55
CA ASN A 61 -15.66 1.75 -30.88
C ASN A 61 -15.01 0.46 -30.38
N LYS A 62 -14.11 -0.13 -31.18
CA LYS A 62 -13.35 -1.33 -30.79
C LYS A 62 -12.46 -1.02 -29.58
N LEU A 63 -11.77 0.12 -29.57
CA LEU A 63 -11.00 0.56 -28.41
C LEU A 63 -11.88 0.67 -27.16
N LEU A 64 -13.02 1.35 -27.24
CA LEU A 64 -13.90 1.55 -26.10
C LEU A 64 -14.43 0.22 -25.54
N ILE A 65 -14.78 -0.74 -26.40
CA ILE A 65 -15.17 -2.09 -26.00
C ILE A 65 -14.02 -2.78 -25.26
N ASN A 66 -12.81 -2.76 -25.83
CA ASN A 66 -11.62 -3.36 -25.21
C ASN A 66 -11.34 -2.77 -23.82
N LEU A 67 -11.37 -1.45 -23.69
CA LEU A 67 -11.13 -0.75 -22.43
C LEU A 67 -12.19 -1.07 -21.37
N ARG A 68 -13.47 -1.12 -21.76
CA ARG A 68 -14.57 -1.51 -20.84
C ARG A 68 -14.44 -2.96 -20.40
N ASN A 69 -14.17 -3.87 -21.34
CA ASN A 69 -13.96 -5.28 -21.04
C ASN A 69 -12.75 -5.51 -20.15
N PHE A 70 -11.69 -4.74 -20.33
CA PHE A 70 -10.52 -4.78 -19.46
C PHE A 70 -10.88 -4.39 -18.01
N ILE A 71 -11.65 -3.32 -17.79
CA ILE A 71 -12.12 -2.95 -16.44
C ILE A 71 -12.96 -4.07 -15.81
N LEU A 72 -13.86 -4.68 -16.59
CA LEU A 72 -14.65 -5.83 -16.13
C LEU A 72 -13.77 -7.01 -15.75
N PHE A 73 -12.78 -7.33 -16.59
CA PHE A 73 -11.82 -8.40 -16.36
C PHE A 73 -11.00 -8.17 -15.09
N VAL A 74 -10.41 -6.98 -14.94
CA VAL A 74 -9.62 -6.59 -13.78
C VAL A 74 -10.46 -6.67 -12.50
N PHE A 75 -11.70 -6.16 -12.53
CA PHE A 75 -12.57 -6.20 -11.36
C PHE A 75 -12.89 -7.65 -10.93
N LYS A 76 -13.16 -8.54 -11.89
CA LYS A 76 -13.53 -9.94 -11.61
C LYS A 76 -12.35 -10.83 -11.23
N ARG A 77 -11.13 -10.55 -11.74
CA ARG A 77 -9.96 -11.42 -11.54
C ARG A 77 -9.07 -11.02 -10.37
N VAL A 78 -9.00 -9.74 -10.04
CA VAL A 78 -8.12 -9.28 -8.95
C VAL A 78 -8.84 -9.51 -7.61
N LYS A 79 -8.52 -10.64 -6.97
CA LYS A 79 -8.81 -10.84 -5.56
C LYS A 79 -7.99 -9.86 -4.73
N VAL A 80 -8.62 -9.11 -3.84
CA VAL A 80 -7.93 -8.11 -3.03
C VAL A 80 -7.10 -8.83 -1.97
N ARG A 81 -5.88 -8.35 -1.70
CA ARG A 81 -4.94 -8.92 -0.72
C ARG A 81 -5.54 -9.09 0.70
N THR A 82 -6.64 -8.40 1.01
CA THR A 82 -7.38 -8.57 2.26
C THR A 82 -7.95 -9.98 2.43
N ASP A 83 -8.22 -10.70 1.35
CA ASP A 83 -8.57 -12.13 1.39
C ASP A 83 -7.47 -13.00 2.03
N ILE A 84 -6.20 -12.56 1.94
CA ILE A 84 -5.05 -13.32 2.45
C ILE A 84 -4.89 -13.12 3.96
N THR A 85 -5.23 -11.93 4.48
CA THR A 85 -5.11 -11.61 5.92
C THR A 85 -6.39 -11.86 6.70
N ASN A 86 -7.56 -11.74 6.08
CA ASN A 86 -8.88 -11.99 6.67
C ASN A 86 -9.68 -12.91 5.73
N PRO A 87 -9.60 -14.25 5.88
CA PRO A 87 -10.19 -15.23 4.95
C PRO A 87 -11.73 -15.25 4.87
N GLY A 88 -12.42 -14.29 5.47
CA GLY A 88 -13.89 -14.13 5.41
C GLY A 88 -14.35 -12.78 4.89
N GLU A 89 -13.43 -11.84 4.62
CA GLU A 89 -13.72 -10.54 4.00
C GLU A 89 -13.30 -10.59 2.53
N SER A 90 -14.08 -11.32 1.72
CA SER A 90 -14.02 -11.32 0.26
C SER A 90 -14.46 -9.97 -0.31
N GLY A 91 -13.64 -8.97 0.01
CA GLY A 91 -13.81 -7.60 -0.40
C GLY A 91 -13.54 -7.50 -1.89
N ASN A 92 -14.59 -7.27 -2.66
CA ASN A 92 -14.47 -6.90 -4.06
C ASN A 92 -13.55 -5.68 -4.21
N MET A 93 -12.94 -5.53 -5.39
CA MET A 93 -12.01 -4.43 -5.65
C MET A 93 -12.63 -3.07 -5.28
N ARG A 94 -11.88 -2.27 -4.51
CA ARG A 94 -12.31 -0.91 -4.13
C ARG A 94 -12.41 -0.01 -5.36
N TYR A 95 -13.42 0.85 -5.38
CA TYR A 95 -13.59 1.87 -6.43
C TYR A 95 -12.36 2.76 -6.63
N ALA A 96 -11.65 3.08 -5.54
CA ALA A 96 -10.41 3.87 -5.59
C ALA A 96 -9.30 3.19 -6.43
N THR A 97 -9.23 1.86 -6.42
CA THR A 97 -8.29 1.10 -7.24
C THR A 97 -8.65 1.23 -8.73
N LEU A 98 -9.94 1.12 -9.07
CA LEU A 98 -10.43 1.33 -10.44
C LEU A 98 -10.12 2.74 -10.97
N LEU A 99 -10.13 3.76 -10.09
CA LEU A 99 -9.73 5.12 -10.48
C LEU A 99 -8.25 5.16 -10.93
N GLY A 100 -7.38 4.35 -10.32
CA GLY A 100 -5.99 4.20 -10.74
C GLY A 100 -5.85 3.63 -12.15
N TYR A 101 -6.60 2.58 -12.46
CA TYR A 101 -6.67 2.01 -13.82
C TYR A 101 -7.16 3.05 -14.82
N ARG A 102 -8.28 3.74 -14.55
CA ARG A 102 -8.82 4.76 -15.45
C ARG A 102 -7.83 5.89 -15.72
N LYS A 103 -7.15 6.42 -14.69
CA LYS A 103 -6.12 7.46 -14.85
C LYS A 103 -4.99 6.99 -15.75
N SER A 104 -4.57 5.73 -15.58
CA SER A 104 -3.48 5.15 -16.38
C SER A 104 -3.88 4.96 -17.84
N LEU A 105 -5.09 4.47 -18.10
CA LEU A 105 -5.60 4.31 -19.46
C LEU A 105 -5.80 5.66 -20.16
N LEU A 106 -6.28 6.68 -19.45
CA LEU A 106 -6.40 8.05 -19.98
C LEU A 106 -5.05 8.69 -20.32
N PHE A 107 -3.98 8.27 -19.65
CA PHE A 107 -2.62 8.67 -19.97
C PHE A 107 -2.09 7.92 -21.20
N TRP A 108 -2.25 6.60 -21.25
CA TRP A 108 -1.66 5.77 -22.30
C TRP A 108 -2.35 5.88 -23.64
N VAL A 109 -3.67 5.99 -23.69
CA VAL A 109 -4.40 6.01 -24.97
C VAL A 109 -3.91 7.15 -25.88
N PRO A 110 -3.87 8.42 -25.45
CA PRO A 110 -3.39 9.50 -26.31
C PRO A 110 -1.94 9.30 -26.77
N ARG A 111 -1.09 8.80 -25.87
CA ARG A 111 0.33 8.59 -26.13
C ARG A 111 0.56 7.49 -27.18
N MET A 112 -0.13 6.36 -27.05
CA MET A 112 -0.02 5.25 -28.00
C MET A 112 -0.55 5.63 -29.38
N TYR A 113 -1.60 6.45 -29.43
CA TYR A 113 -2.10 6.98 -30.71
C TYR A 113 -1.11 7.94 -31.36
N GLN A 114 -0.40 8.77 -30.58
CA GLN A 114 0.69 9.59 -31.10
C GLN A 114 1.81 8.73 -31.68
N ASP A 115 2.24 7.69 -30.96
CA ASP A 115 3.29 6.78 -31.41
C ASP A 115 2.88 5.98 -32.66
N LEU A 116 1.58 5.66 -32.81
CA LEU A 116 1.01 5.01 -34.00
C LEU A 116 0.69 5.98 -35.16
N GLY A 117 0.87 7.30 -34.98
CA GLY A 117 0.48 8.30 -35.99
C GLY A 117 -1.04 8.42 -36.21
N LEU A 118 -1.84 8.00 -35.24
CA LEU A 118 -3.30 7.99 -35.30
C LEU A 118 -3.90 9.16 -34.49
N LYS A 119 -5.11 9.59 -34.85
CA LYS A 119 -5.85 10.60 -34.08
C LYS A 119 -6.50 9.95 -32.84
N PRO A 120 -6.14 10.36 -31.61
CA PRO A 120 -6.73 9.77 -30.41
C PRO A 120 -8.22 10.12 -30.27
N PRO A 121 -9.04 9.22 -29.73
CA PRO A 121 -10.39 9.56 -29.30
C PRO A 121 -10.35 10.62 -28.19
N SER A 122 -11.43 11.41 -28.08
CA SER A 122 -11.54 12.42 -27.03
C SER A 122 -11.41 11.77 -25.65
N SER A 123 -10.52 12.32 -24.81
CA SER A 123 -10.34 11.85 -23.43
C SER A 123 -11.63 11.90 -22.62
N LYS A 124 -12.55 12.81 -22.94
CA LYS A 124 -13.89 12.90 -22.30
C LYS A 124 -14.73 11.66 -22.61
N VAL A 125 -14.70 11.19 -23.86
CA VAL A 125 -15.43 9.98 -24.29
C VAL A 125 -14.88 8.75 -23.59
N ILE A 126 -13.55 8.59 -23.56
CA ILE A 126 -12.89 7.49 -22.85
C ILE A 126 -13.20 7.54 -21.35
N PHE A 127 -13.14 8.74 -20.74
CA PHE A 127 -13.43 8.94 -19.33
C PHE A 127 -14.85 8.51 -18.99
N GLN A 128 -15.85 8.94 -19.77
CA GLN A 128 -17.26 8.60 -19.57
C GLN A 128 -17.49 7.10 -19.73
N ALA A 129 -16.97 6.50 -20.81
CA ALA A 129 -17.11 5.08 -21.07
C ALA A 129 -16.54 4.21 -19.93
N LEU A 130 -15.36 4.57 -19.42
CA LEU A 130 -14.75 3.89 -18.28
C LEU A 130 -15.52 4.14 -16.98
N ALA A 131 -15.98 5.37 -16.74
CA ALA A 131 -16.74 5.74 -15.54
C ALA A 131 -18.07 4.97 -15.44
N GLU A 132 -18.78 4.81 -16.55
CA GLU A 132 -20.02 4.02 -16.64
C GLU A 132 -19.77 2.57 -16.25
N THR A 133 -18.78 1.93 -16.87
CA THR A 133 -18.42 0.54 -16.55
C THR A 133 -17.98 0.38 -15.11
N MET A 134 -17.17 1.30 -14.58
CA MET A 134 -16.75 1.29 -13.18
C MET A 134 -17.93 1.42 -12.21
N ARG A 135 -18.88 2.31 -12.49
CA ARG A 135 -20.10 2.48 -11.69
C ARG A 135 -20.97 1.23 -11.74
N TYR A 136 -21.09 0.62 -12.93
CA TYR A 136 -21.82 -0.62 -13.11
C TYR A 136 -21.22 -1.76 -12.28
N VAL A 137 -19.91 -2.03 -12.39
CA VAL A 137 -19.29 -3.13 -11.63
C VAL A 137 -19.37 -2.91 -10.13
N GLN A 138 -19.19 -1.68 -9.66
CA GLN A 138 -19.32 -1.35 -8.25
C GLN A 138 -20.76 -1.52 -7.75
N ARG A 139 -21.76 -1.19 -8.56
CA ARG A 139 -23.17 -1.36 -8.20
C ARG A 139 -23.59 -2.84 -8.18
N THR A 140 -23.14 -3.61 -9.16
CA THR A 140 -23.56 -5.01 -9.35
C THR A 140 -22.79 -5.97 -8.45
N TYR A 141 -21.49 -5.75 -8.30
CA TYR A 141 -20.59 -6.68 -7.63
C TYR A 141 -19.85 -6.03 -6.46
N GLY A 142 -19.87 -4.71 -6.31
CA GLY A 142 -19.13 -4.07 -5.22
C GLY A 142 -19.72 -4.46 -3.87
N THR A 143 -18.85 -4.75 -2.90
CA THR A 143 -19.28 -4.82 -1.51
C THR A 143 -19.79 -3.43 -1.11
N PRO A 144 -20.92 -3.33 -0.39
CA PRO A 144 -21.29 -2.09 0.28
C PRO A 144 -20.07 -1.58 1.05
N ASN A 145 -19.83 -0.27 1.05
CA ASN A 145 -18.83 0.30 1.94
C ASN A 145 -19.26 -0.01 3.37
N GLN A 146 -18.85 -1.17 3.90
CA GLN A 146 -18.88 -1.41 5.32
C GLN A 146 -18.08 -0.25 5.89
N LYS A 147 -18.73 0.55 6.74
CA LYS A 147 -17.99 1.47 7.60
C LYS A 147 -17.01 0.59 8.32
N ILE A 148 -15.76 0.60 7.86
CA ILE A 148 -14.68 -0.03 8.58
C ILE A 148 -14.65 0.78 9.86
N ASN A 149 -15.31 0.27 10.90
CA ASN A 149 -15.12 0.72 12.26
C ASN A 149 -13.66 0.39 12.54
N ARG A 150 -12.76 1.26 12.09
CA ARG A 150 -11.39 1.28 12.56
C ARG A 150 -11.49 1.72 14.01
N SER A 151 -11.84 0.79 14.89
CA SER A 151 -11.40 0.79 16.28
C SER A 151 -9.88 0.55 16.33
N GLY A 152 -9.14 1.20 15.43
CA GLY A 152 -7.70 1.23 15.49
C GLY A 152 -7.39 2.34 16.46
N LEU A 153 -6.90 1.95 17.65
CA LEU A 153 -6.21 2.86 18.54
C LEU A 153 -5.25 3.70 17.69
N GLY A 154 -5.45 5.02 17.66
CA GLY A 154 -4.58 5.94 16.95
C GLY A 154 -3.15 5.79 17.47
N LEU A 155 -2.15 6.16 16.66
CA LEU A 155 -0.74 6.12 17.07
C LEU A 155 -0.49 6.81 18.42
N ILE A 156 -1.28 7.84 18.72
CA ILE A 156 -1.27 8.57 19.99
C ILE A 156 -1.75 7.67 21.14
N GLU A 157 -2.86 6.94 20.94
CA GLU A 157 -3.44 6.06 21.95
C GLU A 157 -2.57 4.81 22.15
N PHE A 158 -1.95 4.29 21.08
CA PHE A 158 -0.94 3.24 21.15
C PHE A 158 0.32 3.70 21.89
N ARG A 159 0.77 4.93 21.64
CA ARG A 159 1.88 5.56 22.39
C ARG A 159 1.54 5.67 23.88
N GLN A 160 0.34 6.14 24.23
CA GLN A 160 -0.11 6.25 25.61
C GLN A 160 -0.15 4.88 26.32
N LEU A 161 -0.61 3.83 25.64
CA LEU A 161 -0.60 2.46 26.18
C LEU A 161 0.82 1.94 26.44
N LEU A 162 1.75 2.21 25.52
CA LEU A 162 3.16 1.84 25.69
C LEU A 162 3.80 2.62 26.86
N GLU A 163 3.55 3.92 26.96
CA GLU A 163 4.05 4.77 28.04
C GLU A 163 3.50 4.33 29.40
N CYS A 164 2.21 4.00 29.50
CA CYS A 164 1.61 3.44 30.71
C CYS A 164 2.26 2.12 31.13
N LYS A 165 2.54 1.22 30.18
CA LYS A 165 3.16 -0.08 30.47
C LYS A 165 4.61 0.06 30.94
N ILE A 166 5.39 0.93 30.29
CA ILE A 166 6.79 1.19 30.64
C ILE A 166 6.87 1.86 32.03
N ASN A 167 6.05 2.87 32.29
CA ASN A 167 6.01 3.56 33.58
C ASN A 167 5.56 2.64 34.72
N GLY A 168 4.63 1.72 34.45
CA GLY A 168 4.23 0.67 35.40
C GLY A 168 5.39 -0.27 35.76
N MET A 169 6.16 -0.72 34.77
CA MET A 169 7.34 -1.58 35.02
C MET A 169 8.44 -0.86 35.81
N ILE A 170 8.72 0.41 35.49
CA ILE A 170 9.71 1.21 36.21
C ILE A 170 9.32 1.37 37.68
N LYS A 171 8.06 1.68 37.97
CA LYS A 171 7.56 1.80 39.35
C LYS A 171 7.66 0.49 40.12
N MET A 172 7.33 -0.65 39.50
CA MET A 172 7.45 -1.96 40.15
C MET A 172 8.91 -2.32 40.45
N ASN A 173 9.84 -2.02 39.54
CA ASN A 173 11.26 -2.29 39.75
C ASN A 173 11.87 -1.39 40.84
N ALA A 174 11.48 -0.11 40.89
CA ALA A 174 11.88 0.81 41.95
C ALA A 174 11.37 0.36 43.32
N MET A 175 10.10 -0.09 43.42
CA MET A 175 9.56 -0.66 44.67
C MET A 175 10.32 -1.91 45.12
N ARG A 176 10.64 -2.82 44.19
CA ARG A 176 11.41 -4.03 44.49
C ARG A 176 12.83 -3.71 44.98
N LYS A 177 13.48 -2.69 44.40
CA LYS A 177 14.81 -2.22 44.84
C LYS A 177 14.75 -1.65 46.26
N ASN A 178 13.81 -0.74 46.52
CA ASN A 178 13.61 -0.16 47.86
C ASN A 178 13.31 -1.22 48.94
N GLN A 179 12.56 -2.27 48.61
CA GLN A 179 12.30 -3.37 49.54
C GLN A 179 13.57 -4.21 49.83
N ARG A 180 14.44 -4.42 48.83
CA ARG A 180 15.72 -5.11 49.03
C ARG A 180 16.65 -4.27 49.90
N ASP A 181 16.78 -2.98 49.62
CA ASP A 181 17.67 -2.07 50.35
C ASP A 181 17.28 -1.96 51.82
N ARG A 182 15.96 -1.91 52.12
CA ARG A 182 15.44 -1.98 53.50
C ARG A 182 15.79 -3.29 54.20
N LYS A 183 15.71 -4.43 53.50
CA LYS A 183 16.08 -5.75 54.05
C LYS A 183 17.59 -5.86 54.31
N VAL A 184 18.42 -5.30 53.44
CA VAL A 184 19.88 -5.28 53.61
C VAL A 184 20.25 -4.42 54.82
N LYS A 185 19.71 -3.20 54.90
CA LYS A 185 19.96 -2.28 56.01
C LYS A 185 19.54 -2.89 57.36
N GLY A 186 18.35 -3.49 57.42
CA GLY A 186 17.89 -4.18 58.64
C GLY A 186 18.72 -5.41 59.02
N LYS A 187 19.33 -6.12 58.07
CA LYS A 187 20.29 -7.20 58.38
C LYS A 187 21.63 -6.67 58.90
N GLN A 188 22.09 -5.54 58.38
CA GLN A 188 23.34 -4.91 58.79
C GLN A 188 23.24 -4.33 60.19
N GLU A 189 22.15 -3.62 60.49
CA GLU A 189 21.84 -3.11 61.84
C GLU A 189 21.76 -4.26 62.88
N ARG A 190 21.13 -5.39 62.53
CA ARG A 190 21.11 -6.58 63.41
C ARG A 190 22.49 -7.21 63.64
N ARG A 191 23.38 -7.18 62.64
CA ARG A 191 24.76 -7.68 62.77
C ARG A 191 25.61 -6.76 63.65
N GLU A 192 25.47 -5.45 63.49
CA GLU A 192 26.18 -4.46 64.30
C GLU A 192 25.75 -4.51 65.78
N VAL A 193 24.45 -4.66 66.05
CA VAL A 193 23.94 -4.86 67.42
C VAL A 193 24.50 -6.14 68.03
N ARG A 194 24.57 -7.23 67.27
CA ARG A 194 25.12 -8.51 67.74
C ARG A 194 26.63 -8.43 68.03
N GLN A 195 27.40 -7.71 67.22
CA GLN A 195 28.83 -7.46 67.47
C GLN A 195 29.05 -6.61 68.73
N ARG A 196 28.22 -5.58 68.96
CA ARG A 196 28.30 -4.76 70.19
C ARG A 196 27.93 -5.52 71.46
N LEU A 197 27.03 -6.50 71.37
CA LEU A 197 26.64 -7.35 72.50
C LEU A 197 27.64 -8.49 72.76
N GLY A 198 28.23 -9.08 71.71
CA GLY A 198 29.27 -10.11 71.85
C GLY A 198 30.62 -9.58 72.35
N GLY A 199 30.89 -8.28 72.21
CA GLY A 199 32.10 -7.64 72.76
C GLY A 199 32.04 -7.33 74.27
N ARG A 200 30.88 -7.50 74.92
CA ARG A 200 30.71 -7.23 76.36
C ARG A 200 31.02 -8.41 77.28
N GLU A 201 31.21 -9.62 76.75
CA GLU A 201 31.59 -10.79 77.55
C GLU A 201 33.12 -11.00 77.64
N ALA A 202 33.93 -10.21 76.92
CA ALA A 202 35.40 -10.35 76.90
C ALA A 202 36.15 -9.39 77.85
N ILE A 203 35.46 -8.58 78.65
CA ILE A 203 36.07 -7.63 79.59
C ILE A 203 35.52 -7.90 81.01
N GLN A 204 35.71 -9.11 81.52
CA GLN A 204 35.59 -9.44 82.95
C GLN A 204 36.41 -10.71 83.25
N VAL A 205 37.66 -10.77 82.80
CA VAL A 205 38.65 -11.71 83.34
C VAL A 205 40.01 -11.01 83.36
N SER A 206 40.30 -10.31 84.45
CA SER A 206 41.62 -10.11 85.06
C SER A 206 41.43 -9.40 86.39
#